data_AF-A0AAW4U5G6-F1
#
_entry.id   AF-A0AAW4U5G6-F1
#
_cell.length_a   1.000
_cell.length_b   1.000
_cell.length_c   1.000
_cell.angle_alpha   90.00
_cell.angle_beta   90.00
_cell.angle_gamma   90.00
#
_symmetry.space_group_name_H-M   'P 1'
#
loop_
_entity.id
_entity.type
_entity.pdbx_description
1 polymer ?
#
loop_
_entity_poly.entity_id
_entity_poly.type
_entity_poly.pdbx_seq_one_letter_code
_entity_poly.pdbx_strand_id
1 'polypeptide(L)'
;MNDATAMKSSDIAISVDNAVNITKESADIILLEKDLMVLEQSIIEGRKTYANMIKYIKITAFSNFGNMFSVLIASALLQMDYYTVN
;
A
#
# COMPACT_ATOMS: atom_id res chain seq x y z
N MET A 1 -1.60 -10.26 -31.07
CA MET A 1 -1.47 -11.63 -30.51
C MET A 1 -0.14 -11.83 -29.81
N ASN A 2 0.97 -11.34 -30.35
CA ASN A 2 2.30 -11.48 -29.74
C ASN A 2 2.40 -10.85 -28.33
N ASP A 3 1.75 -9.70 -28.12
CA ASP A 3 1.87 -8.96 -26.85
C ASP A 3 1.09 -9.61 -25.69
N ALA A 4 0.12 -10.49 -25.99
CA ALA A 4 -0.73 -11.10 -24.96
C ALA A 4 0.06 -12.01 -23.99
N THR A 5 1.07 -12.71 -24.49
CA THR A 5 1.94 -13.54 -23.65
C THR A 5 2.82 -12.66 -22.76
N ALA A 6 3.36 -11.57 -23.30
CA ALA A 6 4.18 -10.62 -22.55
C ALA A 6 3.37 -9.93 -21.44
N MET A 7 2.15 -9.49 -21.74
CA MET A 7 1.23 -8.88 -20.78
C MET A 7 0.82 -9.84 -19.66
N LYS A 8 0.62 -11.14 -19.97
CA LYS A 8 0.36 -12.15 -18.94
C LYS A 8 1.55 -12.42 -18.03
N SER A 9 2.77 -12.22 -18.52
CA SER A 9 4.00 -12.45 -17.75
C SER A 9 4.45 -11.24 -16.93
N SER A 10 3.93 -10.04 -17.24
CA SER A 10 4.28 -8.82 -16.52
C SER A 10 3.53 -8.71 -15.20
N ASP A 11 4.19 -8.17 -14.18
CA ASP A 11 3.54 -7.84 -12.91
C ASP A 11 2.47 -6.73 -13.07
N ILE A 12 2.71 -5.82 -14.02
CA ILE A 12 1.78 -4.74 -14.39
C ILE A 12 1.80 -4.59 -15.92
N ALA A 13 0.68 -4.87 -16.57
CA ALA A 13 0.51 -4.74 -18.01
C ALA A 13 -0.03 -3.35 -18.38
N ILE A 14 0.72 -2.62 -19.21
CA ILE A 14 0.35 -1.26 -19.67
C ILE A 14 0.02 -1.30 -21.16
N SER A 15 -1.13 -0.76 -21.53
CA SER A 15 -1.57 -0.61 -22.93
C SER A 15 -1.89 0.84 -23.25
N VAL A 16 -2.04 1.17 -24.53
CA VAL A 16 -2.53 2.47 -25.01
C VAL A 16 -4.00 2.38 -25.41
N ASP A 17 -4.72 3.50 -25.39
CA ASP A 17 -6.15 3.53 -25.70
C ASP A 17 -6.49 3.10 -27.16
N ASN A 18 -5.57 3.34 -28.09
CA ASN A 18 -5.71 2.92 -29.49
C ASN A 18 -5.25 1.46 -29.75
N ALA A 19 -4.98 0.67 -28.71
CA ALA A 19 -4.59 -0.73 -28.87
C ALA A 19 -5.78 -1.62 -29.26
N VAL A 20 -5.47 -2.81 -29.78
CA VAL A 20 -6.46 -3.84 -30.11
C VAL A 20 -7.24 -4.23 -28.85
N ASN A 21 -8.54 -4.52 -28.99
CA ASN A 21 -9.44 -4.73 -27.85
C ASN A 21 -8.93 -5.80 -26.85
N ILE A 22 -8.37 -6.90 -27.36
CA ILE A 22 -7.78 -7.97 -26.52
C ILE A 22 -6.62 -7.48 -25.65
N THR A 23 -5.82 -6.53 -26.16
CA THR A 23 -4.73 -5.90 -25.41
C THR A 23 -5.30 -4.99 -24.32
N LYS A 24 -6.36 -4.22 -24.62
CA LYS A 24 -7.00 -3.34 -23.64
C LYS A 24 -7.69 -4.10 -22.51
N GLU A 25 -8.39 -5.18 -22.84
CA GLU A 25 -9.04 -6.06 -21.84
C GLU A 25 -8.03 -6.77 -20.94
N SER A 26 -6.79 -6.95 -21.41
CA SER A 26 -5.73 -7.62 -20.67
C SER A 26 -4.80 -6.65 -19.92
N ALA A 27 -5.02 -5.33 -20.01
CA ALA A 27 -4.16 -4.32 -19.41
C ALA A 27 -4.64 -3.92 -18.01
N ASP A 28 -3.72 -3.79 -17.06
CA ASP A 28 -3.99 -3.22 -15.73
C ASP A 28 -4.09 -1.69 -15.79
N ILE A 29 -3.34 -1.09 -16.73
CA ILE A 29 -3.29 0.36 -16.93
C ILE A 29 -3.46 0.66 -18.42
N ILE A 30 -4.34 1.61 -18.74
CA ILE A 30 -4.52 2.14 -20.10
C ILE A 30 -4.03 3.59 -20.15
N LEU A 31 -3.02 3.84 -20.97
CA LEU A 31 -2.54 5.18 -21.32
C LEU A 31 -3.54 5.85 -22.26
N LEU A 32 -4.20 6.87 -21.75
CA LEU A 32 -5.13 7.72 -22.51
C LEU A 32 -4.37 8.72 -23.39
N GLU A 33 -3.19 9.15 -22.96
CA GLU A 33 -2.32 10.07 -23.68
C GLU A 33 -1.14 9.30 -24.30
N LYS A 34 -0.74 9.68 -25.52
CA LYS A 34 0.44 9.14 -26.18
C LYS A 34 1.72 9.81 -25.68
N ASP A 35 1.86 9.91 -24.36
CA ASP A 35 3.03 10.49 -23.71
C ASP A 35 3.51 9.59 -22.56
N LEU A 36 4.77 9.15 -22.66
CA LEU A 36 5.40 8.32 -21.63
C LEU A 36 5.80 9.14 -20.38
N MET A 37 5.83 10.47 -20.46
CA MET A 37 6.07 11.34 -19.30
C MET A 37 4.97 11.18 -18.23
N VAL A 38 3.75 10.83 -18.65
CA VAL A 38 2.65 10.51 -17.73
C VAL A 38 2.96 9.26 -16.90
N LEU A 39 3.70 8.29 -17.44
CA LEU A 39 4.15 7.11 -16.68
C LEU A 39 5.20 7.50 -15.62
N GLU A 40 6.13 8.40 -15.94
CA GLU A 40 7.11 8.86 -14.96
C GLU A 40 6.42 9.54 -13.78
N GLN A 41 5.51 10.47 -14.06
CA GLN A 41 4.71 11.13 -13.01
C GLN A 41 3.88 10.13 -12.20
N SER A 42 3.23 9.16 -12.85
CA SER A 42 2.43 8.16 -12.14
C SER A 42 3.27 7.27 -11.23
N ILE A 43 4.50 6.92 -11.62
CA ILE A 43 5.44 6.19 -10.76
C ILE A 43 5.87 7.04 -9.56
N ILE A 44 6.16 8.33 -9.77
CA ILE A 44 6.54 9.25 -8.68
C ILE A 44 5.39 9.38 -7.67
N GLU A 45 4.16 9.61 -8.13
CA GLU A 45 2.99 9.72 -7.26
C GLU A 45 2.63 8.37 -6.60
N GLY A 46 2.79 7.26 -7.31
CA GLY A 46 2.64 5.91 -6.77
C GLY A 46 3.60 5.64 -5.61
N ARG A 47 4.88 6.04 -5.74
CA ARG A 47 5.87 5.92 -4.66
C ARG A 47 5.54 6.81 -3.46
N LYS A 48 5.04 8.03 -3.68
CA LYS A 48 4.57 8.90 -2.58
C LYS A 48 3.40 8.27 -1.84
N THR A 49 2.43 7.73 -2.57
CA THR A 49 1.27 7.03 -2.00
C THR A 49 1.72 5.81 -1.19
N TYR A 50 2.64 5.01 -1.72
CA TYR A 50 3.21 3.87 -0.99
C TYR A 50 3.90 4.29 0.31
N ALA A 51 4.74 5.33 0.27
CA ALA A 51 5.40 5.85 1.47
C ALA A 51 4.38 6.32 2.53
N ASN A 52 3.31 6.98 2.09
CA ASN A 52 2.22 7.39 2.97
C ASN A 52 1.50 6.19 3.59
N MET A 53 1.17 5.15 2.80
CA MET A 53 0.55 3.93 3.31
C MET A 53 1.40 3.26 4.40
N ILE A 54 2.71 3.10 4.16
CA ILE A 54 3.63 2.52 5.15
C ILE A 54 3.70 3.38 6.42
N LYS A 55 3.65 4.71 6.29
CA LYS A 55 3.61 5.61 7.45
C LYS A 55 2.37 5.36 8.30
N TYR A 56 1.20 5.23 7.67
CA TYR A 56 -0.05 4.93 8.37
C TYR A 56 -0.01 3.56 9.06
N ILE A 57 0.43 2.51 8.36
CA ILE A 57 0.56 1.17 8.94
C ILE A 57 1.45 1.20 10.20
N LYS A 58 2.59 1.89 10.13
CA LYS A 58 3.50 2.03 11.28
C LYS A 58 2.81 2.76 12.43
N ILE A 59 2.15 3.88 12.17
CA ILE A 59 1.44 4.64 13.22
C ILE A 59 0.38 3.78 13.89
N THR A 60 -0.44 3.06 13.11
CA THR A 60 -1.47 2.16 13.66
C THR A 60 -0.85 1.04 14.49
N ALA A 61 0.21 0.40 14.00
CA ALA A 61 0.90 -0.66 14.73
C ALA A 61 1.48 -0.16 16.07
N PHE A 62 2.14 1.00 16.06
CA PHE A 62 2.69 1.61 17.28
C PHE A 62 1.61 2.10 18.24
N SER A 63 0.49 2.61 17.74
CA SER A 63 -0.65 3.03 18.57
C SER A 63 -1.25 1.85 19.32
N ASN A 64 -1.49 0.73 18.61
CA ASN A 64 -2.01 -0.49 19.21
C ASN A 64 -1.00 -1.09 20.21
N PHE A 65 0.28 -1.09 19.87
CA PHE A 65 1.35 -1.55 20.77
C PHE A 65 1.42 -0.71 22.05
N GLY A 66 1.47 0.62 21.91
CA GLY A 66 1.55 1.54 23.03
C GLY A 66 0.33 1.46 23.94
N ASN A 67 -0.87 1.30 23.37
CA ASN A 67 -2.10 1.11 24.16
C ASN A 67 -2.03 -0.16 25.00
N MET A 68 -1.70 -1.30 24.39
CA MET A 68 -1.57 -2.58 25.09
C MET A 68 -0.54 -2.48 26.22
N PHE A 69 0.63 -1.89 25.94
CA PHE A 69 1.68 -1.72 26.95
C PHE A 69 1.25 -0.80 28.10
N SER A 70 0.51 0.27 27.81
CA SER A 70 -0.02 1.19 28.82
C SER A 70 -1.01 0.50 29.75
N VAL A 71 -1.94 -0.29 29.19
CA VAL A 71 -2.91 -1.07 29.97
C VAL A 71 -2.21 -2.12 30.84
N LEU A 72 -1.19 -2.80 30.31
CA LEU A 72 -0.41 -3.79 31.06
C LEU A 72 0.31 -3.15 32.25
N ILE A 73 0.99 -2.02 32.05
CA ILE A 73 1.68 -1.31 33.14
C ILE A 73 0.67 -0.81 34.16
N ALA A 74 -0.42 -0.18 33.73
CA ALA A 74 -1.44 0.32 34.64
C ALA A 74 -2.03 -0.81 35.50
N SER A 75 -2.28 -1.97 34.89
CA SER A 75 -2.76 -3.16 35.61
C SER A 75 -1.75 -3.68 36.62
N ALA A 76 -0.46 -3.75 36.25
CA ALA A 76 0.60 -4.20 37.15
C ALA A 76 0.81 -3.23 38.34
N LEU A 77 0.78 -1.93 38.09
CA LEU A 77 0.89 -0.91 39.14
C LEU A 77 -0.31 -0.95 40.09
N LEU A 78 -1.54 -1.06 39.57
CA LEU A 78 -2.74 -1.21 40.40
C LEU A 78 -2.68 -2.46 41.30
N GLN A 79 -2.15 -3.57 40.78
CA GLN A 79 -1.94 -4.77 41.61
C GLN A 79 -0.92 -4.51 42.72
N MET A 80 0.20 -3.85 42.43
CA MET A 80 1.23 -3.53 43.44
C MET A 80 0.70 -2.60 44.54
N ASP A 81 -0.09 -1.59 44.19
CA ASP A 81 -0.73 -0.70 45.16
C ASP A 81 -1.73 -1.47 46.05
N TYR A 82 -2.46 -2.45 45.49
CA TYR A 82 -3.38 -3.28 46.29
C TYR A 82 -2.65 -4.14 47.35
N TYR A 83 -1.47 -4.68 47.03
CA TYR A 83 -0.66 -5.48 47.97
C TYR A 83 0.09 -4.67 49.02
N THR A 84 0.30 -3.37 48.80
CA THR A 84 1.00 -2.51 49.77
C THR A 84 0.07 -1.86 50.79
N VAL A 85 -1.24 -1.82 50.51
CA VAL A 85 -2.26 -1.20 51.37
C VAL A 85 -3.02 -2.22 52.25
N ASN A 86 -2.84 -3.53 52.01
CA ASN A 86 -3.36 -4.63 52.86
C ASN A 86 -2.22 -5.37 53.56
#